data_AF-A0A392MSW9-F1
#
_entry.id   AF-A0A392MSW9-F1
#
_cell.length_a   1.000
_cell.length_b   1.000
_cell.length_c   1.000
_cell.angle_alpha   90.00
_cell.angle_beta   90.00
_cell.angle_gamma   90.00
#
_symmetry.space_group_name_H-M   'P 1'
#
loop_
_entity.id
_entity.type
_entity.pdbx_description
1 polymer ?
#
loop_
_entity_poly.entity_id
_entity_poly.type
_entity_poly.pdbx_seq_one_letter_code
_entity_poly.pdbx_strand_id
1 'polypeptide(L)'
;MLKNIDWLDVSENHLSGNIPETIGECISLEDLFLQGNSFNGTIPSSLAFHKGLRYLDLSKNQFYGPIPDAMQNISGLEYLNVSFNMLEGSGSFGSVYKGNLVSEDNVVAVK
;
A
#
# COMPACT_ATOMS: atom_id res chain seq x y z
N MET A 1 10.40 15.65 -10.39
CA MET A 1 9.75 15.55 -9.07
C MET A 1 8.30 15.96 -9.24
N LEU A 2 7.37 15.06 -8.95
CA LEU A 2 5.93 15.29 -9.05
C LEU A 2 5.45 15.75 -7.66
N LYS A 3 5.38 17.07 -7.44
CA LYS A 3 5.13 17.65 -6.10
C LYS A 3 3.65 17.88 -5.77
N ASN A 4 2.74 17.66 -6.72
CA ASN A 4 1.31 17.95 -6.60
C ASN A 4 0.48 16.82 -7.23
N ILE A 5 0.79 15.58 -6.87
CA ILE A 5 -0.07 14.46 -7.25
C ILE A 5 -0.81 14.08 -5.98
N ASP A 6 -2.12 14.32 -6.02
CA ASP A 6 -3.03 13.95 -4.95
C ASP A 6 -3.66 12.57 -5.27
N TRP A 7 -3.71 12.22 -6.56
CA TRP A 7 -4.24 10.94 -7.07
C TRP A 7 -3.28 10.36 -8.10
N LEU A 8 -2.78 9.14 -7.85
CA LEU A 8 -2.02 8.34 -8.81
C LEU A 8 -2.71 7.00 -9.04
N ASP A 9 -3.21 6.81 -10.26
CA ASP A 9 -3.76 5.53 -10.71
C ASP A 9 -2.97 5.03 -11.92
N VAL A 10 -2.31 3.90 -11.73
CA VAL A 10 -1.64 3.14 -12.79
C VAL A 10 -2.06 1.67 -12.75
N SER A 11 -3.27 1.41 -12.23
CA SER A 11 -3.83 0.07 -12.09
C SER A 11 -4.08 -0.62 -13.42
N GLU A 12 -4.18 -1.95 -13.40
CA GLU A 12 -4.50 -2.82 -14.54
C GLU A 12 -3.55 -2.63 -15.74
N ASN A 13 -2.25 -2.63 -15.45
CA ASN A 13 -1.17 -2.47 -16.42
C ASN A 13 -0.15 -3.63 -16.32
N HIS A 14 0.94 -3.53 -17.08
CA HIS A 14 2.06 -4.47 -17.03
C HIS A 14 3.30 -3.87 -16.36
N LEU A 15 3.11 -2.92 -15.42
CA LEU A 15 4.22 -2.32 -14.69
C LEU A 15 4.88 -3.36 -13.78
N SER A 16 6.19 -3.26 -13.63
CA SER A 16 7.00 -4.24 -12.90
C SER A 16 8.18 -3.61 -12.19
N GLY A 17 8.85 -4.40 -11.35
CA GLY A 17 9.91 -3.94 -10.47
C GLY A 17 9.38 -3.47 -9.12
N ASN A 18 10.22 -2.78 -8.36
CA ASN A 18 9.91 -2.34 -7.00
C ASN A 18 9.28 -0.95 -6.98
N ILE A 19 8.44 -0.68 -5.98
CA ILE A 19 8.08 0.70 -5.63
C ILE A 19 9.33 1.34 -4.99
N PRO A 20 9.84 2.47 -5.54
CA PRO A 20 11.02 3.12 -4.98
C PRO A 20 10.68 3.85 -3.68
N GLU A 21 11.64 3.92 -2.74
CA GLU A 21 11.48 4.67 -1.48
C GLU A 21 11.25 6.18 -1.70
N THR A 22 11.60 6.70 -2.88
CA THR A 22 11.31 8.09 -3.26
C THR A 22 9.82 8.37 -3.43
N ILE A 23 8.95 7.34 -3.42
CA ILE A 23 7.50 7.53 -3.38
C ILE A 23 7.11 8.41 -2.19
N GLY A 24 7.78 8.28 -1.03
CA GLY A 24 7.56 9.11 0.16
C GLY A 24 7.83 10.60 -0.01
N GLU A 25 8.47 11.02 -1.10
CA GLU A 25 8.68 12.44 -1.42
C GLU A 25 7.42 13.09 -2.03
N CYS A 26 6.43 12.29 -2.45
CA CYS A 26 5.17 12.75 -3.04
C CYS A 26 4.18 13.15 -1.95
N ILE A 27 4.57 14.06 -1.05
CA ILE A 27 3.87 14.37 0.22
C ILE A 27 2.38 14.75 0.10
N SER A 28 1.91 15.15 -1.08
CA SER A 28 0.51 15.49 -1.36
C SER A 28 -0.36 14.29 -1.74
N LEU A 29 0.22 13.10 -1.92
CA LEU A 29 -0.51 11.92 -2.39
C LEU A 29 -1.57 11.48 -1.37
N GLU A 30 -2.82 11.47 -1.82
CA GLU A 30 -3.99 11.00 -1.07
C GLU A 30 -4.43 9.61 -1.55
N ASP A 31 -4.44 9.39 -2.86
CA ASP A 31 -4.96 8.17 -3.48
C ASP A 31 -3.91 7.49 -4.35
N LEU A 32 -3.60 6.23 -4.04
CA LEU A 32 -2.63 5.42 -4.76
C LEU A 32 -3.22 4.06 -5.17
N PHE A 33 -3.48 3.91 -6.46
CA PHE A 33 -4.02 2.70 -7.07
C PHE A 33 -2.97 2.03 -7.96
N LEU A 34 -2.41 0.91 -7.49
CA LEU A 34 -1.38 0.12 -8.17
C LEU A 34 -1.86 -1.29 -8.53
N GLN A 35 -3.12 -1.61 -8.28
CA GLN A 35 -3.64 -2.97 -8.38
C GLN A 35 -3.59 -3.53 -9.81
N GLY A 36 -3.46 -4.84 -9.94
CA GLY A 36 -3.48 -5.51 -11.25
C GLY A 36 -2.22 -5.21 -12.07
N ASN A 37 -1.05 -5.26 -11.43
CA ASN A 37 0.25 -5.07 -12.07
C ASN A 37 1.19 -6.24 -11.75
N SER A 38 2.48 -6.10 -12.07
CA SER A 38 3.54 -7.05 -11.75
C SER A 38 4.62 -6.44 -10.84
N PHE A 39 4.24 -5.49 -9.97
CA PHE A 39 5.17 -4.95 -8.98
C PHE A 39 5.59 -6.04 -7.98
N ASN A 40 6.85 -6.00 -7.56
CA ASN A 40 7.44 -6.98 -6.66
C ASN A 40 8.29 -6.28 -5.58
N GLY A 41 8.96 -7.07 -4.73
CA GLY A 41 9.73 -6.54 -3.60
C GLY A 41 8.86 -6.38 -2.34
N THR A 42 9.41 -5.68 -1.36
CA THR A 42 8.71 -5.30 -0.13
C THR A 42 7.95 -3.99 -0.32
N ILE A 43 6.86 -3.80 0.43
CA ILE A 43 6.18 -2.50 0.50
C ILE A 43 7.12 -1.48 1.17
N PRO A 44 7.43 -0.33 0.53
CA PRO A 44 8.34 0.64 1.10
C PRO A 44 7.73 1.35 2.31
N SER A 45 8.51 1.45 3.39
CA SER A 45 8.06 2.08 4.64
C SER A 45 7.79 3.59 4.48
N SER A 46 8.40 4.22 3.48
CA SER A 46 8.18 5.63 3.11
C SER A 46 6.76 5.95 2.66
N LEU A 47 5.93 4.96 2.30
CA LEU A 47 4.50 5.19 2.09
C LEU A 47 3.82 5.79 3.34
N ALA A 48 4.35 5.49 4.52
CA ALA A 48 3.88 6.06 5.78
C ALA A 48 4.20 7.55 5.98
N PHE A 49 5.03 8.16 5.13
CA PHE A 49 5.35 9.59 5.22
C PHE A 49 4.25 10.49 4.63
N HIS A 50 3.34 9.91 3.85
CA HIS A 50 2.16 10.59 3.32
C HIS A 50 1.11 10.75 4.41
N LYS A 51 1.06 11.94 5.01
CA LYS A 51 0.07 12.25 6.05
C LYS A 51 -1.35 12.36 5.51
N GLY A 52 -1.50 12.57 4.20
CA GLY A 52 -2.78 12.69 3.52
C GLY A 52 -3.26 11.42 2.83
N LEU A 53 -2.52 10.30 2.89
CA LEU A 53 -2.91 9.07 2.18
C LEU A 53 -4.20 8.49 2.77
N ARG A 54 -5.23 8.37 1.95
CA ARG A 54 -6.58 7.90 2.27
C ARG A 54 -6.89 6.57 1.62
N TYR A 55 -6.52 6.39 0.35
CA TYR A 55 -6.79 5.16 -0.39
C TYR A 55 -5.49 4.54 -0.91
N LEU A 56 -5.23 3.28 -0.52
CA LEU A 56 -4.09 2.51 -0.98
C LEU A 56 -4.54 1.12 -1.45
N ASP A 57 -4.45 0.88 -2.76
CA ASP A 57 -4.67 -0.44 -3.34
C ASP A 57 -3.39 -0.98 -4.01
N LEU A 58 -2.82 -2.00 -3.38
CA LEU A 58 -1.65 -2.73 -3.83
C LEU A 58 -2.02 -4.14 -4.31
N SER A 59 -3.30 -4.47 -4.42
CA SER A 59 -3.75 -5.83 -4.66
C SER A 59 -3.37 -6.37 -6.03
N LYS A 60 -3.39 -7.70 -6.19
CA LYS A 60 -3.07 -8.37 -7.46
C LYS A 60 -1.70 -7.94 -8.00
N ASN A 61 -0.68 -8.08 -7.16
CA ASN A 61 0.73 -7.83 -7.48
C ASN A 61 1.58 -9.00 -6.93
N GLN A 62 2.90 -8.82 -6.89
CA GLN A 62 3.86 -9.82 -6.43
C GLN A 62 4.67 -9.30 -5.23
N PHE A 63 4.08 -8.44 -4.37
CA PHE A 63 4.75 -7.98 -3.15
C PHE A 63 4.96 -9.13 -2.16
N TYR A 64 6.08 -9.12 -1.45
CA TYR A 64 6.44 -10.13 -0.46
C TYR A 64 7.01 -9.53 0.82
N GLY A 65 7.19 -10.37 1.85
CA GLY A 65 7.65 -9.94 3.17
C GLY A 65 6.54 -9.31 4.00
N PRO A 66 6.87 -8.69 5.15
CA PRO A 66 5.88 -8.12 6.06
C PRO A 66 5.35 -6.78 5.56
N ILE A 67 4.11 -6.46 5.94
CA ILE A 67 3.60 -5.09 5.87
C ILE A 67 4.40 -4.24 6.88
N PRO A 68 4.99 -3.10 6.47
CA PRO A 68 5.75 -2.25 7.38
C PRO A 68 4.89 -1.75 8.55
N ASP A 69 5.36 -1.92 9.78
CA ASP A 69 4.66 -1.39 10.97
C ASP A 69 4.45 0.13 10.89
N ALA A 70 5.30 0.85 10.16
CA ALA A 70 5.16 2.28 9.89
C ALA A 70 3.81 2.65 9.28
N MET A 71 3.15 1.74 8.54
CA MET A 71 1.83 2.00 7.96
C MET A 71 0.74 2.24 9.02
N GLN A 72 0.96 1.86 10.28
CA GLN A 72 0.07 2.22 11.40
C GLN A 72 0.05 3.73 11.67
N ASN A 73 1.07 4.47 11.23
CA ASN A 73 1.15 5.91 11.43
C ASN A 73 0.38 6.72 10.37
N ILE A 74 -0.21 6.06 9.37
CA ILE A 74 -1.04 6.72 8.35
C ILE A 74 -2.43 6.94 8.94
N SER A 75 -2.56 7.98 9.76
CA SER A 75 -3.79 8.26 10.51
C SER A 75 -5.01 8.61 9.65
N GLY A 76 -4.81 8.96 8.38
CA GLY A 76 -5.86 9.33 7.43
C GLY A 76 -6.28 8.20 6.49
N LEU A 77 -5.72 6.99 6.64
CA LEU A 77 -6.02 5.87 5.75
C LEU A 77 -7.48 5.45 5.97
N GLU A 78 -8.28 5.45 4.92
CA GLU A 78 -9.69 5.02 4.90
C GLU A 78 -9.85 3.65 4.20
N TYR A 79 -8.92 3.34 3.29
CA TYR A 79 -8.95 2.11 2.52
C TYR A 79 -7.56 1.54 2.33
N LEU A 80 -7.42 0.25 2.68
CA LEU A 80 -6.23 -0.52 2.38
C LEU A 80 -6.60 -1.86 1.79
N ASN A 81 -6.07 -2.13 0.59
CA ASN A 81 -6.18 -3.42 -0.05
C ASN A 81 -4.79 -3.94 -0.44
N VAL A 82 -4.42 -5.07 0.14
CA VAL A 82 -3.15 -5.77 -0.11
C VAL A 82 -3.38 -7.22 -0.53
N SER A 83 -4.63 -7.58 -0.86
CA SER A 83 -5.03 -8.93 -1.28
C SER A 83 -4.30 -9.39 -2.55
N PHE A 84 -4.26 -10.70 -2.79
CA PHE A 84 -3.60 -11.27 -3.98
C PHE A 84 -2.14 -10.79 -4.16
N ASN A 85 -1.36 -10.88 -3.07
CA ASN A 85 0.10 -10.73 -3.04
C ASN A 85 0.74 -11.94 -2.32
N MET A 86 2.06 -11.94 -2.17
CA MET A 86 2.85 -12.96 -1.45
C MET A 86 3.32 -12.46 -0.08
N LEU A 87 2.53 -11.58 0.57
CA LEU A 87 2.89 -10.97 1.85
C LEU A 87 2.84 -12.00 2.98
N GLU A 88 3.79 -11.88 3.92
CA GLU A 88 3.91 -12.77 5.07
C GLU A 88 3.13 -12.22 6.29
N GLY A 89 2.61 -13.15 7.10
CA GLY A 89 1.76 -12.86 8.25
C GLY A 89 2.46 -12.14 9.42
N SER A 90 1.87 -10.99 9.76
CA SER A 90 1.86 -10.25 11.04
C SER A 90 3.17 -9.72 11.64
N GLY A 91 3.63 -8.56 11.12
CA GLY A 91 3.94 -7.44 12.02
C GLY A 91 2.64 -6.90 12.63
N SER A 92 2.73 -6.13 13.72
CA SER A 92 1.62 -5.60 14.53
C SER A 92 0.47 -4.87 13.80
N PHE A 93 0.57 -4.71 12.48
CA PHE A 93 -0.45 -4.17 11.58
C PHE A 93 -1.79 -4.95 11.60
N GLY A 94 -1.76 -6.29 11.67
CA GLY A 94 -2.98 -7.12 11.67
C GLY A 94 -3.89 -6.95 12.89
N SER A 95 -3.36 -6.40 13.98
CA SER A 95 -4.14 -6.06 15.18
C SER A 95 -4.85 -4.70 15.10
N VAL A 96 -4.33 -3.76 14.29
CA VAL A 96 -4.88 -2.40 14.14
C VAL A 96 -6.03 -2.39 13.13
N TYR A 97 -5.93 -3.22 12.10
CA TYR A 97 -6.86 -3.28 10.99
C TYR A 97 -7.60 -4.62 11.08
N LYS A 98 -8.89 -4.60 11.43
CA LYS A 98 -9.71 -5.83 11.63
C LYS A 98 -9.90 -6.59 10.31
N GLY A 99 -8.90 -7.36 9.91
CA GLY A 99 -8.92 -8.28 8.79
C GLY A 99 -7.75 -9.25 8.92
N ASN A 100 -7.99 -10.55 8.77
CA ASN A 100 -6.92 -11.53 8.72
C ASN A 100 -6.11 -11.28 7.45
N LEU A 101 -4.96 -10.60 7.56
CA LEU A 101 -4.04 -10.24 6.45
C LEU A 101 -3.47 -11.44 5.65
N VAL A 102 -3.91 -12.67 5.95
CA VAL A 102 -3.40 -13.92 5.41
C VAL A 102 -4.44 -14.67 4.58
N SER A 103 -5.64 -14.08 4.37
CA SER A 103 -6.67 -14.66 3.51
C SER A 103 -6.76 -13.93 2.17
N GLU A 104 -7.18 -14.65 1.13
CA GLU A 104 -7.35 -14.14 -0.25
C GLU A 104 -8.29 -12.91 -0.35
N ASP A 105 -8.99 -12.56 0.75
CA ASP A 105 -9.96 -11.45 0.87
C ASP A 105 -9.48 -10.29 1.78
N ASN A 106 -8.21 -9.87 1.66
CA ASN A 106 -7.62 -8.78 2.47
C ASN A 106 -8.07 -7.35 2.06
N VAL A 107 -9.37 -7.10 1.97
CA VAL A 107 -9.89 -5.74 1.90
C VAL A 107 -10.17 -5.25 3.31
N VAL A 108 -9.35 -4.31 3.81
CA VAL A 108 -9.60 -3.69 5.11
C VAL A 108 -10.16 -2.29 4.88
N ALA A 109 -11.44 -2.12 5.23
CA ALA A 109 -11.99 -0.79 5.48
C ALA A 109 -11.36 -0.26 6.77
N VAL A 110 -10.57 0.79 6.62
CA VAL A 110 -10.01 1.54 7.74
C VAL A 110 -11.00 2.65 8.04
N LYS A 111 -11.33 2.90 9.31
CA LYS A 111 -12.32 3.93 9.64
C LYS A 111 -11.86 5.32 9.28
#